data_AF-A0A1T4L5F5-F1
#
_entry.id   AF-A0A1T4L5F5-F1
#
_cell.length_a   1.000
_cell.length_b   1.000
_cell.length_c   1.000
_cell.angle_alpha   90.00
_cell.angle_beta   90.00
_cell.angle_gamma   90.00
#
_symmetry.space_group_name_H-M   'P 1'
#
loop_
_entity.id
_entity.type
_entity.pdbx_description
1 polymer ?
#
loop_
_entity_poly.entity_id
_entity_poly.type
_entity_poly.pdbx_seq_one_letter_code
_entity_poly.pdbx_strand_id
1 'polypeptide(L)'
;MKKIKISLLICLLIFVGLNLTSQNAFAMDSESCKQCHQDVKKSWETSGHAKMGISCLSCHKSNMKLRQDKKEVCSTCHTTGEIKAGGSIGMPQKEVLEGSKVTFFTERDVPSSHSVSGVTCVDCHMPDNKSHSFKFIMPTSLETDNTNKDSQEEKTDNKEKQVASCTTCHRVLPPKLLKRQIVSKQSTITNMQNKVKKLLETNKEFKDQEIYKKAKANYEFTKKDGSKGIHNSIYIRDILKRTAIQLNNLKTNN
;
A
#
# COMPACT_ATOMS: atom_id res chain seq x y z
N MET A 1 -61.97 13.71 38.06
CA MET A 1 -61.71 13.87 36.60
C MET A 1 -60.32 14.39 36.22
N LYS A 2 -59.62 15.23 37.00
CA LYS A 2 -58.26 15.73 36.65
C LYS A 2 -57.14 14.66 36.68
N LYS A 3 -57.21 13.66 37.56
CA LYS A 3 -56.16 12.63 37.72
C LYS A 3 -56.04 11.65 36.54
N ILE A 4 -57.13 11.42 35.80
CA ILE A 4 -57.15 10.49 34.65
C ILE A 4 -56.40 11.07 33.44
N LYS A 5 -56.44 12.40 33.24
CA LYS A 5 -55.77 13.07 32.11
C LYS A 5 -54.24 13.08 32.22
N ILE A 6 -53.68 13.04 33.45
CA ILE A 6 -52.23 13.02 33.67
C ILE A 6 -51.65 11.63 33.39
N SER A 7 -52.37 10.56 33.76
CA SER A 7 -51.93 9.17 33.50
C SER A 7 -51.86 8.85 32.00
N LEU A 8 -52.83 9.31 31.21
CA LEU A 8 -52.85 9.14 29.76
C LEU A 8 -51.70 9.88 29.05
N LEU A 9 -51.33 11.07 29.53
CA LEU A 9 -50.22 11.85 28.95
C LEU A 9 -48.85 11.21 29.22
N ILE A 10 -48.66 10.64 30.41
CA ILE A 10 -47.42 9.93 30.78
C ILE A 10 -47.27 8.63 29.96
N CYS A 11 -48.35 7.85 29.78
CA CYS A 11 -48.31 6.67 28.91
C CYS A 11 -48.01 7.02 27.45
N LEU A 12 -48.56 8.12 26.93
CA LEU A 12 -48.27 8.56 25.55
C LEU A 12 -46.80 8.99 25.39
N LEU A 13 -46.22 9.68 26.38
CA LEU A 13 -44.80 10.07 26.37
C LEU A 13 -43.87 8.86 26.50
N ILE A 14 -44.24 7.84 27.27
CA ILE A 14 -43.51 6.58 27.37
C ILE A 14 -43.60 5.81 26.03
N PHE A 15 -44.77 5.77 25.40
CA PHE A 15 -44.96 5.08 24.12
C PHE A 15 -44.22 5.77 22.96
N VAL A 16 -44.19 7.11 22.92
CA VAL A 16 -43.42 7.87 21.92
C VAL A 16 -41.91 7.76 22.21
N GLY A 17 -41.49 7.78 23.47
CA GLY A 17 -40.09 7.60 23.86
C GLY A 17 -39.52 6.21 23.53
N LEU A 18 -40.33 5.15 23.65
CA LEU A 18 -39.94 3.76 23.31
C LEU A 18 -39.86 3.50 21.79
N ASN A 19 -40.57 4.27 20.97
CA ASN A 19 -40.50 4.13 19.51
C ASN A 19 -39.33 4.92 18.88
N LEU A 20 -38.71 5.85 19.60
CA LEU A 20 -37.52 6.57 19.10
C LEU A 20 -36.19 5.82 19.30
N THR A 21 -36.16 4.71 20.06
CA THR A 21 -34.92 3.98 20.38
C THR A 21 -34.70 2.71 19.56
N SER A 22 -35.61 2.35 18.67
CA SER A 22 -35.58 1.06 17.93
C SER A 22 -35.06 1.16 16.49
N GLN A 23 -34.55 2.32 16.06
CA GLN A 23 -33.71 2.42 14.86
C GLN A 23 -32.22 2.46 15.23
N ASN A 24 -31.78 1.50 16.04
CA ASN A 24 -30.39 1.05 15.95
C ASN A 24 -30.26 0.41 14.58
N ALA A 25 -29.99 1.23 13.56
CA ALA A 25 -29.35 0.77 12.34
C ALA A 25 -28.12 0.00 12.83
N PHE A 26 -28.20 -1.33 12.81
CA PHE A 26 -27.06 -2.18 13.10
C PHE A 26 -25.98 -1.73 12.13
N ALA A 27 -25.04 -0.93 12.62
CA ALA A 27 -23.84 -0.59 11.90
C ALA A 27 -23.17 -1.94 11.69
N MET A 28 -23.39 -2.55 10.52
CA MET A 28 -22.76 -3.81 10.16
C MET A 28 -21.27 -3.60 10.39
N ASP A 29 -20.70 -4.33 11.35
CA ASP A 29 -19.28 -4.30 11.56
C ASP A 29 -18.60 -5.22 10.54
N SER A 30 -17.28 -5.17 10.48
CA SER A 30 -16.54 -6.07 9.61
C SER A 30 -16.62 -7.54 10.05
N GLU A 31 -17.02 -7.82 11.29
CA GLU A 31 -17.16 -9.18 11.77
C GLU A 31 -18.36 -9.87 11.12
N SER A 32 -19.44 -9.14 10.92
CA SER A 32 -20.62 -9.59 10.17
C SER A 32 -20.27 -10.01 8.74
N CYS A 33 -19.40 -9.26 8.05
CA CYS A 33 -18.94 -9.61 6.71
C CYS A 33 -18.15 -10.93 6.70
N LYS A 34 -17.30 -11.13 7.72
CA LYS A 34 -16.43 -12.31 7.84
C LYS A 34 -17.21 -13.60 8.03
N GLN A 35 -18.41 -13.56 8.60
CA GLN A 35 -19.25 -14.75 8.82
C GLN A 35 -19.62 -15.44 7.50
N CYS A 36 -19.90 -14.67 6.45
CA CYS A 36 -20.26 -15.20 5.14
C CYS A 36 -19.08 -15.26 4.15
N HIS A 37 -18.08 -14.39 4.28
CA HIS A 37 -16.94 -14.30 3.36
C HIS A 37 -15.65 -14.92 3.94
N GLN A 38 -15.70 -16.20 4.30
CA GLN A 38 -14.61 -16.89 5.01
C GLN A 38 -13.30 -16.96 4.19
N ASP A 39 -13.40 -17.12 2.86
CA ASP A 39 -12.22 -17.15 1.99
C ASP A 39 -11.46 -15.82 2.00
N VAL A 40 -12.22 -14.71 1.96
CA VAL A 40 -11.65 -13.36 2.06
C VAL A 40 -11.10 -13.12 3.46
N LYS A 41 -11.84 -13.51 4.51
CA LYS A 41 -11.40 -13.42 5.92
C LYS A 41 -10.01 -14.00 6.10
N LYS A 42 -9.80 -15.24 5.65
CA LYS A 42 -8.53 -15.96 5.82
C LYS A 42 -7.34 -15.18 5.23
N SER A 43 -7.49 -14.63 4.03
CA SER A 43 -6.43 -13.84 3.41
C SER A 43 -6.27 -12.45 4.07
N TRP A 44 -7.37 -11.80 4.42
CA TRP A 44 -7.41 -10.49 5.07
C TRP A 44 -6.70 -10.49 6.43
N GLU A 45 -6.96 -11.46 7.30
CA GLU A 45 -6.38 -11.54 8.64
C GLU A 45 -4.84 -11.64 8.63
N THR A 46 -4.26 -12.11 7.52
CA THR A 46 -2.80 -12.15 7.34
C THR A 46 -2.20 -10.84 6.84
N SER A 47 -3.03 -9.89 6.40
CA SER A 47 -2.60 -8.63 5.80
C SER A 47 -2.05 -7.63 6.81
N GLY A 48 -1.28 -6.65 6.31
CA GLY A 48 -0.88 -5.50 7.13
C GLY A 48 -2.06 -4.64 7.56
N HIS A 49 -3.10 -4.52 6.72
CA HIS A 49 -4.28 -3.71 7.01
C HIS A 49 -5.10 -4.24 8.19
N ALA A 50 -5.32 -5.56 8.25
CA ALA A 50 -6.00 -6.18 9.39
C ALA A 50 -5.26 -5.92 10.71
N LYS A 51 -3.92 -6.02 10.70
CA LYS A 51 -3.06 -5.74 11.87
C LYS A 51 -3.11 -4.29 12.32
N MET A 52 -3.43 -3.38 11.41
CA MET A 52 -3.61 -1.95 11.70
C MET A 52 -5.05 -1.60 12.11
N GLY A 53 -5.93 -2.61 12.28
CA GLY A 53 -7.33 -2.40 12.67
C GLY A 53 -8.20 -1.80 11.56
N ILE A 54 -7.73 -1.80 10.31
CA ILE A 54 -8.54 -1.41 9.17
C ILE A 54 -9.69 -2.43 9.02
N SER A 55 -10.86 -1.96 8.63
CA SER A 55 -12.06 -2.76 8.55
C SER A 55 -12.44 -3.01 7.08
N CYS A 56 -13.24 -4.03 6.80
CA CYS A 56 -13.77 -4.28 5.45
C CYS A 56 -14.51 -3.04 4.93
N LEU A 57 -15.23 -2.35 5.83
CA LEU A 57 -15.98 -1.15 5.51
C LEU A 57 -15.12 0.11 5.40
N SER A 58 -13.82 0.05 5.66
CA SER A 58 -12.89 1.14 5.33
C SER A 58 -12.74 1.29 3.81
N CYS A 59 -12.77 0.18 3.07
CA CYS A 59 -12.66 0.17 1.61
C CYS A 59 -14.02 -0.04 0.91
N HIS A 60 -14.91 -0.82 1.53
CA HIS A 60 -16.21 -1.18 0.95
C HIS A 60 -17.38 -0.44 1.61
N LYS A 61 -18.44 -0.27 0.83
CA LYS A 61 -19.79 0.01 1.32
C LYS A 61 -20.43 -1.31 1.80
N SER A 62 -21.53 -1.24 2.52
CA SER A 62 -22.25 -2.44 3.01
C SER A 62 -22.70 -3.38 1.88
N ASN A 63 -22.91 -2.86 0.67
CA ASN A 63 -23.21 -3.66 -0.54
C ASN A 63 -21.97 -4.16 -1.29
N MET A 64 -20.81 -4.20 -0.63
CA MET A 64 -19.52 -4.64 -1.15
C MET A 64 -18.94 -3.84 -2.34
N LYS A 65 -19.60 -2.77 -2.79
CA LYS A 65 -18.99 -1.82 -3.74
C LYS A 65 -17.87 -1.06 -3.04
N LEU A 66 -16.80 -0.72 -3.77
CA LEU A 66 -15.76 0.15 -3.25
C LEU A 66 -16.33 1.54 -2.90
N ARG A 67 -15.78 2.15 -1.85
CA ARG A 67 -16.12 3.52 -1.45
C ARG A 67 -15.59 4.56 -2.43
N GLN A 68 -14.49 4.24 -3.11
CA GLN A 68 -13.82 5.07 -4.09
C GLN A 68 -13.44 4.24 -5.31
N ASP A 69 -12.97 4.90 -6.37
CA ASP A 69 -12.38 4.21 -7.51
C ASP A 69 -11.15 3.38 -7.09
N LYS A 70 -10.83 2.32 -7.84
CA LYS A 70 -9.66 1.47 -7.60
C LYS A 70 -8.35 2.27 -7.57
N LYS A 71 -8.26 3.33 -8.38
CA LYS A 71 -7.11 4.25 -8.40
C LYS A 71 -6.95 5.00 -7.08
N GLU A 72 -8.07 5.37 -6.45
CA GLU A 72 -8.07 6.28 -5.30
C GLU A 72 -8.07 5.56 -3.96
N VAL A 73 -8.75 4.40 -3.85
CA VAL A 73 -9.04 3.72 -2.58
C VAL A 73 -7.78 3.39 -1.77
N CYS A 74 -6.65 3.11 -2.44
CA CYS A 74 -5.38 2.87 -1.77
C CYS A 74 -4.65 4.18 -1.43
N SER A 75 -4.73 5.15 -2.34
CA SER A 75 -3.97 6.39 -2.31
C SER A 75 -4.44 7.40 -1.25
N THR A 76 -5.63 7.20 -0.68
CA THR A 76 -6.13 8.03 0.43
C THR A 76 -5.33 7.84 1.71
N CYS A 77 -4.79 6.64 1.94
CA CYS A 77 -3.94 6.34 3.07
C CYS A 77 -2.47 6.24 2.66
N HIS A 78 -2.17 5.67 1.49
CA HIS A 78 -0.81 5.49 0.97
C HIS A 78 -0.31 6.73 0.23
N THR A 79 -0.27 7.84 0.96
CA THR A 79 0.21 9.14 0.52
C THR A 79 1.16 9.73 1.56
N THR A 80 2.11 10.56 1.13
CA THR A 80 2.87 11.41 2.04
C THR A 80 2.47 12.87 1.96
N GLY A 81 1.74 13.28 0.92
CA GLY A 81 1.46 14.68 0.64
C GLY A 81 2.75 15.47 0.38
N GLU A 82 2.81 16.69 0.91
CA GLU A 82 4.02 17.50 0.85
C GLU A 82 5.07 16.95 1.84
N ILE A 83 6.32 16.82 1.38
CA ILE A 83 7.44 16.49 2.26
C ILE A 83 8.15 17.77 2.70
N LYS A 84 8.58 17.81 3.96
CA LYS A 84 9.36 18.93 4.53
C LYS A 84 10.77 18.47 4.85
N ALA A 85 11.74 19.35 4.67
CA ALA A 85 13.12 19.07 5.07
C ALA A 85 13.18 18.81 6.58
N GLY A 86 13.75 17.66 6.98
CA GLY A 86 13.79 17.24 8.39
C GLY A 86 12.45 16.76 8.98
N GLY A 87 11.36 16.79 8.20
CA GLY A 87 10.05 16.27 8.62
C GLY A 87 9.95 14.75 8.56
N SER A 88 8.85 14.22 9.11
CA SER A 88 8.49 12.82 8.92
C SER A 88 7.96 12.59 7.50
N ILE A 89 8.33 11.46 6.92
CA ILE A 89 7.78 10.98 5.64
C ILE A 89 6.61 10.04 5.94
N GLY A 90 5.49 10.19 5.25
CA GLY A 90 4.35 9.28 5.32
C GLY A 90 4.59 7.97 4.56
N MET A 91 3.57 7.51 3.83
CA MET A 91 3.58 6.31 3.00
C MET A 91 3.56 6.73 1.52
N PRO A 92 4.72 6.96 0.87
CA PRO A 92 4.79 7.74 -0.36
C PRO A 92 4.42 6.96 -1.64
N GLN A 93 3.68 5.85 -1.55
CA GLN A 93 3.44 4.99 -2.71
C GLN A 93 2.67 5.70 -3.81
N LYS A 94 1.71 6.57 -3.47
CA LYS A 94 1.00 7.42 -4.44
C LYS A 94 1.98 8.30 -5.22
N GLU A 95 2.77 9.10 -4.52
CA GLU A 95 3.67 10.08 -5.15
C GLU A 95 4.79 9.40 -5.93
N VAL A 96 5.25 8.23 -5.49
CA VAL A 96 6.23 7.44 -6.27
C VAL A 96 5.61 6.91 -7.55
N LEU A 97 4.41 6.32 -7.49
CA LEU A 97 3.73 5.74 -8.65
C LEU A 97 3.38 6.80 -9.69
N GLU A 98 2.83 7.92 -9.24
CA GLU A 98 2.50 9.11 -10.03
C GLU A 98 3.74 9.91 -10.45
N GLY A 99 4.88 9.68 -9.80
CA GLY A 99 6.12 10.39 -10.07
C GLY A 99 6.06 11.88 -9.76
N SER A 100 5.24 12.26 -8.77
CA SER A 100 4.92 13.65 -8.44
C SER A 100 6.15 14.38 -7.90
N LYS A 101 6.35 15.63 -8.31
CA LYS A 101 7.42 16.53 -7.86
C LYS A 101 7.22 17.02 -6.41
N VAL A 102 7.17 16.08 -5.47
CA VAL A 102 7.16 16.34 -4.03
C VAL A 102 8.56 16.26 -3.43
N THR A 103 9.52 15.64 -4.12
CA THR A 103 10.87 15.44 -3.62
C THR A 103 11.79 16.64 -3.88
N PHE A 104 12.86 16.73 -3.11
CA PHE A 104 13.87 17.77 -3.32
C PHE A 104 14.77 17.43 -4.50
N PHE A 105 15.27 18.47 -5.17
CA PHE A 105 16.21 18.39 -6.30
C PHE A 105 15.65 17.82 -7.60
N THR A 106 14.41 17.33 -7.62
CA THR A 106 13.70 16.95 -8.85
C THR A 106 12.93 18.15 -9.40
N GLU A 107 12.88 18.30 -10.72
CA GLU A 107 12.35 19.51 -11.36
C GLU A 107 11.02 19.29 -12.08
N ARG A 108 10.66 18.05 -12.36
CA ARG A 108 9.51 17.67 -13.18
C ARG A 108 8.88 16.38 -12.68
N ASP A 109 7.61 16.18 -13.03
CA ASP A 109 6.94 14.91 -12.83
C ASP A 109 7.52 13.83 -13.75
N VAL A 110 7.62 12.61 -13.21
CA VAL A 110 8.14 11.44 -13.93
C VAL A 110 7.24 10.25 -13.61
N PRO A 111 6.00 10.20 -14.11
CA PRO A 111 5.07 9.12 -13.79
C PRO A 111 5.61 7.77 -14.27
N SER A 112 5.27 6.70 -13.55
CA SER A 112 5.66 5.36 -13.95
C SER A 112 4.94 4.95 -15.24
N SER A 113 5.58 4.12 -16.06
CA SER A 113 4.95 3.59 -17.28
C SER A 113 3.66 2.83 -16.99
N HIS A 114 3.59 2.13 -15.86
CA HIS A 114 2.40 1.42 -15.41
C HIS A 114 1.28 2.39 -15.03
N SER A 115 1.58 3.45 -14.27
CA SER A 115 0.60 4.47 -13.93
C SER A 115 0.03 5.18 -15.17
N VAL A 116 0.89 5.55 -16.12
CA VAL A 116 0.46 6.15 -17.40
C VAL A 116 -0.42 5.19 -18.22
N SER A 117 -0.20 3.88 -18.06
CA SER A 117 -1.01 2.84 -18.71
C SER A 117 -2.29 2.47 -17.95
N GLY A 118 -2.64 3.23 -16.90
CA GLY A 118 -3.84 3.00 -16.09
C GLY A 118 -3.74 1.86 -15.07
N VAL A 119 -2.54 1.30 -14.85
CA VAL A 119 -2.32 0.27 -13.83
C VAL A 119 -2.35 0.91 -12.44
N THR A 120 -3.11 0.30 -11.55
CA THR A 120 -3.36 0.73 -10.17
C THR A 120 -2.72 -0.20 -9.15
N CYS A 121 -2.81 0.15 -7.87
CA CYS A 121 -2.32 -0.68 -6.77
C CYS A 121 -2.98 -2.07 -6.76
N VAL A 122 -4.29 -2.12 -7.03
CA VAL A 122 -5.11 -3.34 -6.99
C VAL A 122 -4.61 -4.38 -7.99
N ASP A 123 -4.18 -3.95 -9.17
CA ASP A 123 -3.78 -4.86 -10.26
C ASP A 123 -2.55 -5.71 -9.91
N CYS A 124 -1.66 -5.18 -9.05
CA CYS A 124 -0.47 -5.89 -8.60
C CYS A 124 -0.63 -6.53 -7.21
N HIS A 125 -1.34 -5.88 -6.29
CA HIS A 125 -1.48 -6.33 -4.91
C HIS A 125 -2.68 -7.24 -4.66
N MET A 126 -3.63 -7.31 -5.60
CA MET A 126 -4.83 -8.17 -5.53
C MET A 126 -5.06 -8.89 -6.88
N PRO A 127 -4.07 -9.66 -7.38
CA PRO A 127 -4.03 -10.10 -8.78
C PRO A 127 -5.12 -11.08 -9.20
N ASP A 128 -5.78 -11.74 -8.24
CA ASP A 128 -6.90 -12.67 -8.46
C ASP A 128 -8.26 -12.06 -8.11
N ASN A 129 -8.30 -10.80 -7.62
CA ASN A 129 -9.47 -10.12 -7.06
C ASN A 129 -10.22 -10.89 -5.93
N LYS A 130 -9.65 -11.99 -5.43
CA LYS A 130 -10.22 -12.82 -4.36
C LYS A 130 -9.42 -12.65 -3.07
N SER A 131 -8.09 -12.71 -3.18
CA SER A 131 -7.16 -12.61 -2.07
C SER A 131 -7.00 -11.16 -1.61
N HIS A 132 -7.26 -10.94 -0.34
CA HIS A 132 -7.04 -9.67 0.36
C HIS A 132 -5.79 -9.72 1.25
N SER A 133 -4.77 -10.48 0.82
CA SER A 133 -3.46 -10.48 1.50
C SER A 133 -2.62 -9.23 1.18
N PHE A 134 -2.94 -8.54 0.08
CA PHE A 134 -2.20 -7.41 -0.51
C PHE A 134 -0.73 -7.71 -0.82
N LYS A 135 -0.34 -8.99 -0.81
CA LYS A 135 1.03 -9.39 -1.09
C LYS A 135 1.24 -9.42 -2.59
N PHE A 136 2.33 -8.77 -3.01
CA PHE A 136 2.82 -8.92 -4.37
C PHE A 136 3.24 -10.38 -4.61
N ILE A 137 2.69 -11.01 -5.64
CA ILE A 137 3.00 -12.40 -6.01
C ILE A 137 4.05 -12.36 -7.12
N MET A 138 5.29 -12.67 -6.75
CA MET A 138 6.40 -12.73 -7.70
C MET A 138 6.08 -13.71 -8.84
N PRO A 139 6.41 -13.37 -10.10
CA PRO A 139 6.32 -14.33 -11.19
C PRO A 139 7.37 -15.43 -10.95
N THR A 140 6.94 -16.61 -10.54
CA THR A 140 7.79 -17.80 -10.44
C THR A 140 7.57 -18.68 -11.68
N SER A 141 8.62 -19.37 -12.12
CA SER A 141 8.43 -20.49 -13.02
C SER A 141 7.64 -21.55 -12.27
N LEU A 142 6.62 -22.12 -12.90
CA LEU A 142 5.83 -23.22 -12.36
C LEU A 142 6.62 -24.52 -12.13
N GLU A 143 7.93 -24.50 -12.34
CA GLU A 143 8.76 -25.69 -12.54
C GLU A 143 9.61 -26.11 -11.34
N THR A 144 9.52 -25.48 -10.17
CA THR A 144 10.39 -25.87 -9.03
C THR A 144 9.70 -25.89 -7.67
N ASP A 145 8.60 -26.64 -7.56
CA ASP A 145 8.14 -27.18 -6.26
C ASP A 145 8.18 -28.72 -6.23
N ASN A 146 8.93 -29.36 -7.13
CA ASN A 146 9.14 -30.81 -7.18
C ASN A 146 10.46 -31.28 -6.54
N THR A 147 11.04 -30.53 -5.60
CA THR A 147 12.22 -30.99 -4.83
C THR A 147 11.88 -31.63 -3.48
N ASN A 148 10.63 -32.06 -3.25
CA ASN A 148 10.29 -33.03 -2.22
C ASN A 148 9.51 -34.20 -2.84
N LYS A 149 10.18 -34.98 -3.69
CA LYS A 149 9.79 -36.38 -3.95
C LYS A 149 10.40 -37.23 -2.84
N ASP A 150 9.77 -37.26 -1.66
CA ASP A 150 9.93 -38.36 -0.70
C ASP A 150 8.91 -38.36 0.44
N SER A 151 7.72 -37.81 0.20
CA SER A 151 6.56 -38.13 1.04
C SER A 151 5.40 -38.46 0.12
N GLN A 152 5.27 -39.75 -0.19
CA GLN A 152 4.00 -40.32 -0.63
C GLN A 152 2.99 -40.12 0.50
N GLU A 153 2.28 -39.00 0.46
CA GLU A 153 0.97 -38.90 1.06
C GLU A 153 0.05 -38.20 0.06
N GLU A 154 -0.77 -39.04 -0.57
CA GLU A 154 -1.92 -38.69 -1.36
C GLU A 154 -2.88 -37.82 -0.52
N LYS A 155 -2.93 -36.51 -0.79
CA LYS A 155 -3.99 -35.61 -0.31
C LYS A 155 -4.39 -34.62 -1.40
N THR A 156 -5.48 -35.00 -2.08
CA THR A 156 -6.63 -34.16 -2.46
C THR A 156 -6.37 -32.77 -3.06
N ASP A 157 -6.68 -32.67 -4.36
CA ASP A 157 -7.40 -31.60 -5.07
C ASP A 157 -7.41 -30.16 -4.50
N ASN A 158 -7.14 -29.22 -5.42
CA ASN A 158 -7.29 -27.76 -5.33
C ASN A 158 -6.23 -26.98 -4.54
N LYS A 159 -4.94 -27.13 -4.89
CA LYS A 159 -4.00 -26.01 -4.71
C LYS A 159 -4.32 -24.95 -5.77
N GLU A 160 -5.28 -24.07 -5.49
CA GLU A 160 -5.65 -22.95 -6.36
C GLU A 160 -4.37 -22.19 -6.76
N LYS A 161 -4.02 -22.28 -8.04
CA LYS A 161 -2.77 -21.79 -8.59
C LYS A 161 -2.75 -20.27 -8.44
N GLN A 162 -1.99 -19.76 -7.48
CA GLN A 162 -1.87 -18.32 -7.25
C GLN A 162 -1.48 -17.60 -8.54
N VAL A 163 -2.28 -16.59 -8.90
CA VAL A 163 -2.06 -15.79 -10.10
C VAL A 163 -0.93 -14.80 -9.80
N ALA A 164 0.20 -14.93 -10.51
CA ALA A 164 1.30 -13.99 -10.32
C ALA A 164 0.92 -12.58 -10.80
N SER A 165 1.33 -11.56 -10.05
CA SER A 165 0.91 -10.17 -10.26
C SER A 165 1.22 -9.61 -11.65
N CYS A 166 2.24 -10.14 -12.31
CA CYS A 166 2.69 -9.65 -13.61
C CYS A 166 2.02 -10.38 -14.78
N THR A 167 1.69 -11.66 -14.61
CA THR A 167 1.37 -12.56 -15.73
C THR A 167 -0.05 -12.35 -16.28
N THR A 168 -0.92 -11.69 -15.52
CA THR A 168 -2.28 -11.34 -15.98
C THR A 168 -2.23 -10.40 -17.20
N CYS A 169 -1.26 -9.49 -17.23
CA CYS A 169 -1.07 -8.51 -18.31
C CYS A 169 0.13 -8.84 -19.21
N HIS A 170 1.27 -9.26 -18.64
CA HIS A 170 2.48 -9.60 -19.38
C HIS A 170 2.50 -11.07 -19.82
N ARG A 171 1.45 -11.52 -20.53
CA ARG A 171 1.26 -12.92 -20.93
C ARG A 171 2.31 -13.45 -21.90
N VAL A 172 2.89 -12.55 -22.69
CA VAL A 172 3.90 -12.90 -23.71
C VAL A 172 5.28 -13.14 -23.09
N LEU A 173 5.56 -12.54 -21.92
CA LEU A 173 6.87 -12.64 -21.30
C LEU A 173 6.93 -13.86 -20.36
N PRO A 174 7.94 -14.73 -20.50
CA PRO A 174 8.16 -15.82 -19.55
C PRO A 174 8.31 -15.30 -18.11
N PRO A 175 7.70 -15.96 -17.10
CA PRO A 175 7.79 -15.55 -15.69
C PRO A 175 9.22 -15.35 -15.20
N LYS A 176 10.18 -16.17 -15.67
CA LYS A 176 11.60 -16.06 -15.34
C LYS A 176 12.21 -14.72 -15.79
N LEU A 177 11.81 -14.21 -16.96
CA LEU A 177 12.28 -12.91 -17.45
C LEU A 177 11.68 -11.76 -16.65
N LEU A 178 10.39 -11.83 -16.33
CA LEU A 178 9.72 -10.84 -15.48
C LEU A 178 10.38 -10.78 -14.09
N LYS A 179 10.64 -11.94 -13.46
CA LYS A 179 11.36 -12.04 -12.18
C LYS A 179 12.74 -11.41 -12.27
N ARG A 180 13.50 -11.71 -13.32
CA ARG A 180 14.85 -11.15 -13.53
C ARG A 180 14.80 -9.62 -13.64
N GLN A 181 13.83 -9.07 -14.36
CA GLN A 181 13.65 -7.62 -14.47
C GLN A 181 13.33 -6.97 -13.12
N ILE A 182 12.42 -7.56 -12.34
CA ILE A 182 12.07 -7.08 -10.99
C ILE A 182 13.31 -7.07 -10.10
N VAL A 183 14.00 -8.22 -9.99
CA VAL A 183 15.19 -8.36 -9.12
C VAL A 183 16.30 -7.40 -9.55
N SER A 184 16.54 -7.25 -10.86
CA SER A 184 17.54 -6.32 -11.38
C SER A 184 17.23 -4.87 -11.00
N LYS A 185 15.97 -4.43 -11.14
CA LYS A 185 15.54 -3.09 -10.72
C LYS A 185 15.71 -2.90 -9.22
N GLN A 186 15.23 -3.84 -8.40
CA GLN A 186 15.33 -3.75 -6.95
C GLN A 186 16.78 -3.73 -6.45
N SER A 187 17.66 -4.52 -7.04
CA SER A 187 19.09 -4.53 -6.74
C SER A 187 19.72 -3.16 -7.05
N THR A 188 19.43 -2.61 -8.24
CA THR A 188 19.91 -1.28 -8.65
C THR A 188 19.52 -0.20 -7.63
N ILE A 189 18.23 -0.16 -7.25
CA ILE A 189 17.74 0.83 -6.29
C ILE A 189 18.34 0.62 -4.90
N THR A 190 18.44 -0.63 -4.44
CA THR A 190 19.01 -0.95 -3.12
C THR A 190 20.47 -0.47 -3.04
N ASN A 191 21.26 -0.69 -4.10
CA ASN A 191 22.65 -0.21 -4.16
C ASN A 191 22.74 1.31 -4.09
N MET A 192 21.85 2.03 -4.80
CA MET A 192 21.79 3.49 -4.76
C MET A 192 21.36 4.01 -3.38
N GLN A 193 20.38 3.37 -2.74
CA GLN A 193 19.97 3.69 -1.37
C GLN A 193 21.12 3.49 -0.39
N ASN A 194 21.85 2.39 -0.48
CA ASN A 194 23.02 2.13 0.35
C ASN A 194 24.13 3.19 0.16
N LYS A 195 24.37 3.62 -1.08
CA LYS A 195 25.31 4.70 -1.38
C LYS A 195 24.88 6.01 -0.72
N VAL A 196 23.62 6.42 -0.87
CA VAL A 196 23.09 7.65 -0.25
C VAL A 196 23.14 7.54 1.28
N LYS A 197 22.79 6.39 1.85
CA LYS A 197 22.89 6.13 3.30
C LYS A 197 24.31 6.37 3.82
N LYS A 198 25.32 5.78 3.15
CA LYS A 198 26.74 5.97 3.50
C LYS A 198 27.16 7.44 3.40
N LEU A 199 26.67 8.16 2.39
CA LEU A 199 26.94 9.60 2.24
C LEU A 199 26.30 10.42 3.36
N LEU A 200 25.08 10.11 3.79
CA LEU A 200 24.45 10.75 4.95
C LEU A 200 25.27 10.50 6.23
N GLU A 201 25.70 9.25 6.47
CA GLU A 201 26.54 8.89 7.62
C GLU A 201 27.89 9.62 7.61
N THR A 202 28.51 9.74 6.43
CA THR A 202 29.80 10.42 6.24
C THR A 202 29.72 11.94 6.41
N ASN A 203 28.56 12.54 6.11
CA ASN A 203 28.34 13.99 6.18
C ASN A 203 27.51 14.38 7.42
N LYS A 204 27.56 13.57 8.48
CA LYS A 204 26.73 13.75 9.67
C LYS A 204 27.00 15.06 10.41
N GLU A 205 28.20 15.64 10.28
CA GLU A 205 28.49 16.97 10.85
C GLU A 205 27.59 18.07 10.26
N PHE A 206 27.09 17.89 9.04
CA PHE A 206 26.22 18.85 8.35
C PHE A 206 24.73 18.63 8.62
N LYS A 207 24.36 17.83 9.63
CA LYS A 207 22.96 17.43 9.89
C LYS A 207 21.98 18.60 10.05
N ASP A 208 22.47 19.76 10.48
CA ASP A 208 21.66 20.94 10.72
C ASP A 208 21.50 21.82 9.47
N GLN A 209 22.33 21.61 8.44
CA GLN A 209 22.22 22.30 7.15
C GLN A 209 20.99 21.84 6.37
N GLU A 210 20.37 22.80 5.67
CA GLU A 210 19.14 22.56 4.91
C GLU A 210 19.32 21.51 3.79
N ILE A 211 20.47 21.54 3.10
CA ILE A 211 20.79 20.57 2.04
C ILE A 211 20.83 19.14 2.59
N TYR A 212 21.42 18.94 3.78
CA TYR A 212 21.44 17.62 4.42
C TYR A 212 20.04 17.17 4.80
N LYS A 213 19.23 18.05 5.40
CA LYS A 213 17.84 17.75 5.78
C LYS A 213 16.98 17.35 4.58
N LYS A 214 17.14 18.04 3.45
CA LYS A 214 16.51 17.70 2.15
C LYS A 214 16.98 16.36 1.62
N ALA A 215 18.29 16.10 1.64
CA ALA A 215 18.87 14.83 1.21
C ALA A 215 18.37 13.65 2.05
N LYS A 216 18.30 13.82 3.38
CA LYS A 216 17.76 12.82 4.31
C LYS A 216 16.27 12.55 4.04
N ALA A 217 15.47 13.60 3.81
CA ALA A 217 14.06 13.47 3.47
C ALA A 217 13.86 12.67 2.17
N ASN A 218 14.64 12.96 1.12
CA ASN A 218 14.63 12.19 -0.13
C ASN A 218 15.00 10.72 0.09
N TYR A 219 16.04 10.44 0.88
CA TYR A 219 16.42 9.06 1.20
C TYR A 219 15.28 8.31 1.90
N GLU A 220 14.69 8.90 2.95
CA GLU A 220 13.58 8.28 3.69
C GLU A 220 12.33 8.13 2.81
N PHE A 221 12.04 9.08 1.91
CA PHE A 221 10.99 8.97 0.90
C PHE A 221 11.15 7.71 0.04
N THR A 222 12.33 7.50 -0.55
CA THR A 222 12.57 6.32 -1.38
C THR A 222 12.57 5.01 -0.59
N LYS A 223 12.97 5.06 0.69
CA LYS A 223 13.03 3.89 1.57
C LYS A 223 11.64 3.48 2.04
N LYS A 224 10.79 4.44 2.44
CA LYS A 224 9.43 4.20 2.92
C LYS A 224 8.46 3.74 1.84
N ASP A 225 8.72 4.05 0.58
CA ASP A 225 7.99 3.45 -0.54
C ASP A 225 8.01 1.91 -0.49
N GLY A 226 9.14 1.33 -0.08
CA GLY A 226 9.27 -0.11 0.19
C GLY A 226 9.29 -1.02 -1.04
N SER A 227 8.88 -0.54 -2.22
CA SER A 227 8.85 -1.33 -3.46
C SER A 227 10.25 -1.61 -4.03
N LYS A 228 11.25 -0.87 -3.55
CA LYS A 228 12.62 -0.83 -4.11
C LYS A 228 12.59 -0.44 -5.59
N GLY A 229 11.73 0.53 -5.91
CA GLY A 229 11.57 1.13 -7.24
C GLY A 229 10.75 0.31 -8.24
N ILE A 230 9.98 -0.68 -7.79
CA ILE A 230 9.00 -1.35 -8.66
C ILE A 230 7.84 -0.41 -8.98
N HIS A 231 7.42 0.44 -8.03
CA HIS A 231 6.42 1.47 -8.31
C HIS A 231 6.91 2.46 -9.38
N ASN A 232 8.17 2.92 -9.29
CA ASN A 232 8.74 3.82 -10.29
C ASN A 232 10.28 3.85 -10.30
N SER A 233 10.89 2.96 -11.08
CA SER A 233 12.36 2.81 -11.08
C SER A 233 13.08 4.03 -11.65
N ILE A 234 12.47 4.77 -12.57
CA ILE A 234 13.11 5.93 -13.21
C ILE A 234 13.14 7.09 -12.22
N TYR A 235 12.01 7.39 -11.60
CA TYR A 235 11.88 8.47 -10.64
C TYR A 235 12.77 8.27 -9.40
N ILE A 236 12.75 7.08 -8.80
CA ILE A 236 13.57 6.78 -7.62
C ILE A 236 15.08 6.87 -7.94
N ARG A 237 15.51 6.45 -9.14
CA ARG A 237 16.90 6.62 -9.58
C ARG A 237 17.29 8.08 -9.68
N ASP A 238 16.42 8.93 -10.25
CA ASP A 238 16.69 10.36 -10.38
C ASP A 238 16.82 11.02 -9.00
N ILE A 239 15.88 10.76 -8.07
CA ILE A 239 15.93 11.24 -6.69
C ILE A 239 17.26 10.86 -6.02
N LEU A 240 17.62 9.57 -6.05
CA LEU A 240 18.83 9.08 -5.38
C LEU A 240 20.11 9.62 -6.02
N LYS A 241 20.15 9.73 -7.35
CA LYS A 241 21.30 10.29 -8.08
C LYS A 241 21.53 11.75 -7.69
N ARG A 242 20.49 12.57 -7.73
CA ARG A 242 20.56 14.00 -7.39
C ARG A 242 20.88 14.20 -5.92
N THR A 243 20.28 13.40 -5.04
CA THR A 243 20.59 13.41 -3.60
C THR A 243 22.08 13.11 -3.34
N ALA A 244 22.64 12.10 -4.02
CA ALA A 244 24.07 11.79 -3.88
C ALA A 244 24.97 12.94 -4.37
N ILE A 245 24.61 13.63 -5.45
CA ILE A 245 25.35 14.81 -5.95
C ILE A 245 25.36 15.90 -4.88
N GLN A 246 24.21 16.23 -4.31
CA GLN A 246 24.11 17.28 -3.28
C GLN A 246 24.92 16.95 -2.03
N LEU A 247 24.91 15.69 -1.57
CA LEU A 247 25.70 15.25 -0.42
C LEU A 247 27.22 15.27 -0.68
N ASN A 248 27.66 15.03 -1.91
CA ASN A 248 29.08 15.13 -2.25
C ASN A 248 29.56 16.59 -2.28
N ASN A 249 28.70 17.52 -2.72
CA ASN A 249 29.03 18.94 -2.81
C ASN A 249 29.02 19.65 -1.45
N LEU A 250 28.49 19.02 -0.38
CA LEU A 250 28.56 19.58 0.98
C LEU A 250 30.01 19.76 1.46
N LYS A 251 30.93 18.89 1.02
CA LYS A 251 32.34 18.96 1.43
C LYS A 251 33.16 20.00 0.69
N THR A 252 32.72 20.42 -0.50
CA THR A 252 33.49 21.36 -1.34
C THR A 252 33.20 22.83 -1.02
N ASN A 253 32.15 23.09 -0.23
CA ASN A 253 31.66 24.44 0.05
C ASN A 253 31.93 24.90 1.50
N ASN A 254 32.67 24.11 2.28
CA ASN A 254 33.23 24.50 3.58
C ASN A 254 34.75 24.53 3.48
#